data_AF-A0A6I3KZL1-F1
#
_entry.id   AF-A0A6I3KZL1-F1
#
_cell.length_a   1.000
_cell.length_b   1.000
_cell.length_c   1.000
_cell.angle_alpha   90.00
_cell.angle_beta   90.00
_cell.angle_gamma   90.00
#
_symmetry.space_group_name_H-M   'P 1'
#
loop_
_entity.id
_entity.type
_entity.pdbx_description
1 polymer ?
#
loop_
_entity_poly.entity_id
_entity_poly.type
_entity_poly.pdbx_seq_one_letter_code
_entity_poly.pdbx_strand_id
1 'polypeptide(L)'
;MDSELVIELRRLEQQRGTGVLTVGDGAFHLVEGAIVAAECRRTTALDRMVVASGLADAEQWRRAHAQGDDGLLTSPRLETLALLSVFDAAYMLLAAAAPPEFHAGQPHWLAEACRITPGALIHECARRGDPATGVWPVELVDRVAVAPVRRVRRRRVVLTGGQAEVLAAVDARRSITGLAEDLGRTTYGCLLAVRDLTTAGLVEPPVVVTRADPPGIADPLGIADPLGIADPLGIGNPLGIGNPLGIGNPLGGPGPGPPDSAQHTTAATDSMPPLRRRIRRATPVAVPDRWEPPDWDVLIRLRAALEELA
;
A
#
# COMPACT_ATOMS: atom_id res chain seq x y z
N MET A 1 -14.60 9.47 5.94
CA MET A 1 -14.38 8.10 5.44
C MET A 1 -15.76 7.46 5.45
N ASP A 2 -16.65 8.06 4.66
CA ASP A 2 -18.09 7.92 4.85
C ASP A 2 -18.60 7.08 3.67
N SER A 3 -18.06 5.87 3.59
CA SER A 3 -18.54 4.87 2.63
C SER A 3 -19.87 4.30 3.11
N GLU A 4 -20.68 3.84 2.16
CA GLU A 4 -21.98 3.21 2.43
C GLU A 4 -21.85 2.04 3.42
N LEU A 5 -20.76 1.26 3.30
CA LEU A 5 -20.37 0.20 4.23
C LEU A 5 -20.19 0.71 5.68
N VAL A 6 -19.55 1.86 5.89
CA VAL A 6 -19.36 2.44 7.24
C VAL A 6 -20.70 2.87 7.86
N ILE A 7 -21.63 3.36 7.03
CA ILE A 7 -22.97 3.76 7.47
C ILE A 7 -23.78 2.53 7.87
N GLU A 8 -23.83 1.49 7.02
CA GLU A 8 -24.61 0.29 7.29
C GLU A 8 -24.05 -0.53 8.46
N LEU A 9 -22.71 -0.60 8.61
CA LEU A 9 -22.07 -1.20 9.79
C LEU A 9 -22.48 -0.52 11.10
N ARG A 10 -22.52 0.83 11.15
CA ARG A 10 -22.98 1.59 12.32
C ARG A 10 -24.48 1.42 12.59
N ARG A 11 -25.28 1.29 11.53
CA ARG A 11 -26.71 0.99 11.66
C ARG A 11 -26.93 -0.39 12.27
N LEU A 12 -26.21 -1.41 11.80
CA LEU A 12 -26.33 -2.78 12.31
C LEU A 12 -25.83 -2.89 13.77
N GLU A 13 -24.81 -2.12 14.16
CA GLU A 13 -24.39 -1.94 15.55
C GLU A 13 -25.56 -1.44 16.43
N GLN A 14 -26.22 -0.36 16.01
CA GLN A 14 -27.35 0.25 16.74
C GLN A 14 -28.59 -0.65 16.77
N GLN A 15 -28.87 -1.36 15.68
CA GLN A 15 -30.02 -2.25 15.53
C GLN A 15 -29.77 -3.66 16.13
N ARG A 16 -28.56 -3.91 16.67
CA ARG A 16 -28.10 -5.22 17.15
C ARG A 16 -28.32 -6.35 16.13
N GLY A 17 -27.98 -6.08 14.87
CA GLY A 17 -28.17 -7.01 13.77
C GLY A 17 -27.40 -8.32 13.95
N THR A 18 -28.05 -9.45 13.62
CA THR A 18 -27.42 -10.78 13.54
C THR A 18 -27.61 -11.34 12.13
N GLY A 19 -26.52 -11.70 11.47
CA GLY A 19 -26.53 -12.10 10.06
C GLY A 19 -25.20 -11.82 9.35
N VAL A 20 -25.25 -11.71 8.03
CA VAL A 20 -24.08 -11.51 7.16
C VAL A 20 -24.24 -10.24 6.34
N LEU A 21 -23.23 -9.39 6.34
CA LEU A 21 -23.13 -8.19 5.51
C LEU A 21 -22.11 -8.46 4.39
N THR A 22 -22.59 -8.78 3.20
CA THR A 22 -21.74 -9.02 2.02
C THR A 22 -21.35 -7.70 1.36
N VAL A 23 -20.10 -7.56 0.93
CA VAL A 23 -19.60 -6.37 0.23
C VAL A 23 -18.45 -6.75 -0.71
N GLY A 24 -18.62 -6.50 -2.01
CA GLY A 24 -17.59 -6.77 -3.02
C GLY A 24 -17.16 -8.24 -3.06
N ASP A 25 -15.92 -8.51 -2.66
CA ASP A 25 -15.28 -9.83 -2.67
C ASP A 25 -15.17 -10.48 -1.27
N GLY A 26 -16.01 -10.05 -0.33
CA GLY A 26 -16.02 -10.56 1.04
C GLY A 26 -17.29 -10.25 1.83
N ALA A 27 -17.22 -10.50 3.13
CA ALA A 27 -18.35 -10.34 4.06
C ALA A 27 -17.91 -10.06 5.49
N PHE A 28 -18.80 -9.45 6.27
CA PHE A 28 -18.74 -9.39 7.73
C PHE A 28 -19.87 -10.25 8.32
N HIS A 29 -19.56 -11.02 9.36
CA HIS A 29 -20.55 -11.77 10.13
C HIS A 29 -20.82 -11.03 11.42
N LEU A 30 -22.09 -10.73 11.70
CA LEU A 30 -22.53 -9.98 12.86
C LEU A 30 -23.42 -10.83 13.77
N VAL A 31 -23.24 -10.63 15.08
CA VAL A 31 -24.10 -11.18 16.14
C VAL A 31 -24.38 -10.07 17.14
N GLU A 32 -25.66 -9.73 17.31
CA GLU A 32 -26.13 -8.67 18.21
C GLU A 32 -25.48 -7.29 17.95
N GLY A 33 -25.09 -7.02 16.70
CA GLY A 33 -24.40 -5.80 16.28
C GLY A 33 -22.88 -5.80 16.47
N ALA A 34 -22.29 -6.86 17.07
CA ALA A 34 -20.85 -7.07 17.10
C ALA A 34 -20.39 -7.87 15.87
N ILE A 35 -19.25 -7.52 15.29
CA ILE A 35 -18.58 -8.29 14.24
C ILE A 35 -17.83 -9.45 14.89
N VAL A 36 -18.10 -10.68 14.44
CA VAL A 36 -17.53 -11.91 15.01
C VAL A 36 -16.62 -12.67 14.05
N ALA A 37 -16.77 -12.43 12.74
CA ALA A 37 -15.88 -12.90 11.70
C ALA A 37 -15.94 -11.95 10.50
N ALA A 38 -14.92 -11.95 9.65
CA ALA A 38 -14.94 -11.30 8.37
C ALA A 38 -14.00 -12.05 7.41
N GLU A 39 -14.40 -12.12 6.15
CA GLU A 39 -13.72 -12.86 5.09
C GLU A 39 -13.54 -11.96 3.88
N CYS A 40 -12.40 -12.03 3.20
CA CYS A 40 -12.16 -11.34 1.93
C CYS A 40 -11.25 -12.21 1.06
N ARG A 41 -11.55 -12.34 -0.24
CA ARG A 41 -10.74 -13.15 -1.16
C ARG A 41 -9.31 -12.65 -1.35
N ARG A 42 -9.01 -11.41 -0.94
CA ARG A 42 -7.67 -10.80 -0.97
C ARG A 42 -6.87 -11.02 0.32
N THR A 43 -7.44 -11.66 1.34
CA THR A 43 -6.79 -11.90 2.64
C THR A 43 -6.59 -13.38 2.92
N THR A 44 -5.51 -13.70 3.63
CA THR A 44 -5.25 -15.06 4.11
C THR A 44 -6.32 -15.49 5.09
N ALA A 45 -6.90 -16.66 4.85
CA ALA A 45 -8.03 -17.16 5.63
C ALA A 45 -7.61 -17.62 7.04
N LEU A 46 -8.54 -17.58 7.98
CA LEU A 46 -8.28 -17.91 9.38
C LEU A 46 -7.78 -19.35 9.55
N ASP A 47 -8.32 -20.30 8.79
CA ASP A 47 -7.89 -21.70 8.80
C ASP A 47 -6.43 -21.85 8.40
N ARG A 48 -5.98 -21.13 7.36
CA ARG A 48 -4.59 -21.10 6.93
C ARG A 48 -3.67 -20.57 8.03
N MET A 49 -4.06 -19.50 8.74
CA MET A 49 -3.29 -18.93 9.85
C MET A 49 -3.26 -19.85 11.08
N VAL A 50 -4.37 -20.51 11.41
CA VAL A 50 -4.45 -21.51 12.49
C VAL A 50 -3.48 -22.67 12.23
N VAL A 51 -3.46 -23.20 11.01
CA VAL A 51 -2.55 -24.28 10.61
C VAL A 51 -1.10 -23.80 10.57
N ALA A 52 -0.82 -22.62 10.02
CA ALA A 52 0.55 -22.08 9.92
C ALA A 52 1.16 -21.73 11.28
N SER A 53 0.34 -21.28 12.24
CA SER A 53 0.78 -21.02 13.63
C SER A 53 0.99 -22.29 14.45
N GLY A 54 0.58 -23.47 13.94
CA GLY A 54 0.61 -24.73 14.66
C GLY A 54 -0.38 -24.80 15.83
N LEU A 55 -1.44 -23.97 15.81
CA LEU A 55 -2.48 -23.97 16.85
C LEU A 55 -3.37 -25.23 16.74
N ALA A 56 -3.72 -25.61 15.51
CA ALA A 56 -4.43 -26.85 15.19
C ALA A 56 -4.05 -27.30 13.77
N ASP A 57 -4.10 -28.60 13.49
CA ASP A 57 -4.02 -29.11 12.12
C ASP A 57 -5.34 -28.89 11.36
N ALA A 58 -5.31 -29.08 10.03
CA ALA A 58 -6.46 -28.82 9.15
C ALA A 58 -7.66 -29.77 9.37
N GLU A 59 -7.44 -30.90 10.06
CA GLU A 59 -8.48 -31.87 10.40
C GLU A 59 -9.09 -31.54 11.77
N GLN A 60 -8.27 -31.19 12.77
CA GLN A 60 -8.71 -30.61 14.04
C GLN A 60 -9.58 -29.36 13.82
N TRP A 61 -9.13 -28.43 12.97
CA TRP A 61 -9.89 -27.23 12.62
C TRP A 61 -11.24 -27.55 11.97
N ARG A 62 -11.29 -28.51 11.03
CA ARG A 62 -12.56 -28.94 10.40
C ARG A 62 -13.52 -29.57 11.40
N ARG A 63 -13.03 -30.34 12.38
CA ARG A 63 -13.88 -30.89 13.45
C ARG A 63 -14.42 -29.80 14.36
N ALA A 64 -13.58 -28.85 14.79
CA ALA A 64 -14.01 -27.72 15.61
C ALA A 64 -15.13 -26.92 14.95
N HIS A 65 -15.00 -26.66 13.64
CA HIS A 65 -16.00 -25.96 12.83
C HIS A 65 -17.31 -26.75 12.67
N ALA A 66 -17.24 -28.09 12.57
CA ALA A 66 -18.40 -28.95 12.33
C ALA A 66 -19.13 -29.41 13.61
N GLN A 67 -18.45 -29.41 14.76
CA GLN A 67 -18.92 -30.03 16.01
C GLN A 67 -19.00 -29.06 17.19
N GLY A 68 -18.35 -27.88 17.11
CA GLY A 68 -18.21 -26.95 18.24
C GLY A 68 -17.20 -27.47 19.26
N ASP A 69 -15.91 -27.27 18.99
CA ASP A 69 -14.85 -27.58 19.97
C ASP A 69 -14.60 -26.36 20.86
N ASP A 70 -15.33 -26.32 21.99
CA ASP A 70 -15.26 -25.26 23.01
C ASP A 70 -13.81 -24.99 23.47
N GLY A 71 -12.94 -26.00 23.51
CA GLY A 71 -11.56 -25.87 23.95
C GLY A 71 -10.68 -25.12 22.95
N LEU A 72 -10.98 -25.20 21.65
CA LEU A 72 -10.32 -24.41 20.63
C LEU A 72 -10.94 -23.00 20.53
N LEU A 73 -12.26 -22.90 20.65
CA LEU A 73 -13.01 -21.64 20.60
C LEU A 73 -12.64 -20.66 21.73
N THR A 74 -12.39 -21.19 22.94
CA THR A 74 -11.97 -20.39 24.11
C THR A 74 -10.46 -20.09 24.15
N SER A 75 -9.69 -20.51 23.14
CA SER A 75 -8.23 -20.31 23.12
C SER A 75 -7.86 -18.84 22.85
N PRO A 76 -7.08 -18.17 23.72
CA PRO A 76 -6.62 -16.79 23.47
C PRO A 76 -5.75 -16.66 22.20
N ARG A 77 -5.14 -17.77 21.76
CA ARG A 77 -4.43 -17.82 20.47
C ARG A 77 -5.40 -17.81 19.29
N LEU A 78 -6.53 -18.51 19.37
CA LEU A 78 -7.56 -18.44 18.34
C LEU A 78 -8.17 -17.04 18.30
N GLU A 79 -8.54 -16.47 19.44
CA GLU A 79 -9.05 -15.10 19.54
C GLU A 79 -8.09 -14.12 18.84
N THR A 80 -6.80 -14.19 19.14
CA THR A 80 -5.78 -13.35 18.48
C THR A 80 -5.77 -13.52 16.96
N LEU A 81 -5.84 -14.76 16.45
CA LEU A 81 -5.87 -15.03 15.01
C LEU A 81 -7.18 -14.59 14.35
N ALA A 82 -8.32 -14.76 15.03
CA ALA A 82 -9.64 -14.33 14.57
C ALA A 82 -9.70 -12.79 14.50
N LEU A 83 -9.25 -12.08 15.53
CA LEU A 83 -9.09 -10.62 15.52
C LEU A 83 -8.21 -10.16 14.34
N LEU A 84 -7.05 -10.81 14.15
CA LEU A 84 -6.15 -10.51 13.04
C LEU A 84 -6.83 -10.73 11.68
N SER A 85 -7.57 -11.83 11.49
CA SER A 85 -8.34 -12.13 10.29
C SER A 85 -9.41 -11.07 10.02
N VAL A 86 -10.18 -10.70 11.04
CA VAL A 86 -11.25 -9.70 10.93
C VAL A 86 -10.68 -8.34 10.53
N PHE A 87 -9.61 -7.88 11.17
CA PHE A 87 -8.98 -6.60 10.82
C PHE A 87 -8.24 -6.62 9.47
N ASP A 88 -7.75 -7.77 9.01
CA ASP A 88 -7.14 -7.90 7.69
C ASP A 88 -8.22 -7.78 6.60
N ALA A 89 -9.29 -8.58 6.70
CA ALA A 89 -10.43 -8.51 5.78
C ALA A 89 -11.07 -7.13 5.79
N ALA A 90 -11.30 -6.54 6.96
CA ALA A 90 -11.86 -5.20 7.11
C ALA A 90 -11.07 -4.12 6.37
N TYR A 91 -9.74 -4.16 6.43
CA TYR A 91 -8.89 -3.18 5.74
C TYR A 91 -9.04 -3.25 4.21
N MET A 92 -9.22 -4.46 3.66
CA MET A 92 -9.44 -4.69 2.23
C MET A 92 -10.87 -4.36 1.78
N LEU A 93 -11.87 -4.60 2.63
CA LEU A 93 -13.29 -4.38 2.34
C LEU A 93 -13.72 -2.91 2.52
N LEU A 94 -13.16 -2.19 3.49
CA LEU A 94 -13.41 -0.75 3.65
C LEU A 94 -12.83 0.09 2.49
N ALA A 95 -11.88 -0.45 1.74
CA ALA A 95 -11.36 0.10 0.49
C ALA A 95 -12.23 -0.24 -0.73
N ALA A 96 -13.13 -1.22 -0.64
CA ALA A 96 -13.89 -1.71 -1.78
C ALA A 96 -15.01 -0.74 -2.19
N ALA A 97 -15.04 -0.34 -3.45
CA ALA A 97 -16.12 0.44 -4.05
C ALA A 97 -17.29 -0.48 -4.48
N ALA A 98 -17.94 -1.11 -3.51
CA ALA A 98 -19.09 -2.00 -3.71
C ALA A 98 -20.20 -1.70 -2.70
N PRO A 99 -21.49 -1.83 -3.08
CA PRO A 99 -22.59 -1.65 -2.15
C PRO A 99 -22.62 -2.79 -1.11
N PRO A 100 -22.99 -2.49 0.15
CA PRO A 100 -23.16 -3.50 1.18
C PRO A 100 -24.58 -4.10 1.16
N GLU A 101 -24.71 -5.42 1.28
CA GLU A 101 -26.00 -6.12 1.32
C GLU A 101 -26.12 -6.95 2.60
N PHE A 102 -27.09 -6.62 3.47
CA PHE A 102 -27.32 -7.33 4.73
C PHE A 102 -28.36 -8.43 4.59
N HIS A 103 -27.99 -9.62 5.04
CA HIS A 103 -28.83 -10.81 5.09
C HIS A 103 -28.92 -11.31 6.54
N ALA A 104 -30.08 -11.16 7.17
CA ALA A 104 -30.33 -11.69 8.50
C ALA A 104 -30.22 -13.24 8.49
N GLY A 105 -29.60 -13.82 9.51
CA GLY A 105 -29.27 -15.25 9.51
C GLY A 105 -28.94 -15.80 10.89
N GLN A 106 -28.46 -17.05 10.92
CA GLN A 106 -27.99 -17.69 12.15
C GLN A 106 -26.65 -17.05 12.61
N PRO A 107 -26.36 -17.07 13.93
CA PRO A 107 -25.06 -16.66 14.44
C PRO A 107 -23.92 -17.46 13.80
N HIS A 108 -22.82 -16.77 13.48
CA HIS A 108 -21.61 -17.43 13.00
C HIS A 108 -20.91 -18.14 14.18
N TRP A 109 -20.40 -19.36 13.95
CA TRP A 109 -19.84 -20.22 15.00
C TRP A 109 -18.68 -19.61 15.80
N LEU A 110 -17.92 -18.66 15.23
CA LEU A 110 -16.87 -17.90 15.95
C LEU A 110 -17.40 -16.83 16.94
N ALA A 111 -18.71 -16.73 17.18
CA ALA A 111 -19.31 -15.69 18.03
C ALA A 111 -18.83 -15.65 19.48
N GLU A 112 -18.22 -16.74 19.96
CA GLU A 112 -17.59 -16.84 21.28
C GLU A 112 -16.10 -16.51 21.25
N ALA A 113 -15.41 -16.78 20.13
CA ALA A 113 -13.98 -16.60 19.97
C ALA A 113 -13.56 -15.17 19.57
N CYS A 114 -14.49 -14.36 19.05
CA CYS A 114 -14.21 -13.00 18.59
C CYS A 114 -15.47 -12.12 18.64
N ARG A 115 -15.37 -10.94 19.25
CA ARG A 115 -16.41 -9.89 19.21
C ARG A 115 -15.76 -8.50 19.13
N ILE A 116 -15.96 -7.80 18.02
CA ILE A 116 -15.47 -6.42 17.79
C ILE A 116 -16.66 -5.51 17.51
N THR A 117 -16.72 -4.33 18.14
CA THR A 117 -17.73 -3.32 17.76
C THR A 117 -17.38 -2.71 16.40
N PRO A 118 -18.35 -2.47 15.50
CA PRO A 118 -18.10 -1.76 14.25
C PRO A 118 -17.39 -0.41 14.44
N GLY A 119 -17.74 0.35 15.48
CA GLY A 119 -17.01 1.57 15.85
C GLY A 119 -15.51 1.37 16.10
N ALA A 120 -15.12 0.33 16.85
CA ALA A 120 -13.70 0.02 17.10
C ALA A 120 -12.98 -0.46 15.83
N LEU A 121 -13.67 -1.28 15.02
CA LEU A 121 -13.15 -1.78 13.74
C LEU A 121 -12.83 -0.64 12.76
N ILE A 122 -13.75 0.31 12.61
CA ILE A 122 -13.59 1.49 11.76
C ILE A 122 -12.46 2.38 12.30
N HIS A 123 -12.35 2.57 13.62
CA HIS A 123 -11.27 3.37 14.22
C HIS A 123 -9.88 2.78 13.96
N GLU A 124 -9.70 1.48 14.17
CA GLU A 124 -8.43 0.79 13.91
C GLU A 124 -8.07 0.81 12.42
N CYS A 125 -9.03 0.58 11.52
CA CYS A 125 -8.78 0.66 10.08
C CYS A 125 -8.39 2.09 9.64
N ALA A 126 -9.00 3.12 10.23
CA ALA A 126 -8.58 4.51 10.01
C ALA A 126 -7.17 4.80 10.55
N ARG A 127 -6.79 4.22 11.71
CA ARG A 127 -5.44 4.32 12.28
C ARG A 127 -4.38 3.66 11.39
N ARG A 128 -4.73 2.61 10.63
CA ARG A 128 -3.87 1.95 9.63
C ARG A 128 -3.59 2.81 8.38
N GLY A 129 -4.30 3.92 8.22
CA GLY A 129 -4.11 4.88 7.13
C GLY A 129 -4.82 4.48 5.83
N ASP A 130 -4.93 5.45 4.93
CA ASP A 130 -5.66 5.33 3.67
C ASP A 130 -5.17 4.14 2.80
N PRO A 131 -6.04 3.15 2.50
CA PRO A 131 -5.72 2.00 1.63
C PRO A 131 -5.17 2.39 0.26
N ALA A 132 -5.65 3.48 -0.33
CA ALA A 132 -5.26 3.94 -1.67
C ALA A 132 -3.90 4.67 -1.71
N THR A 133 -3.34 5.00 -0.53
CA THR A 133 -2.11 5.79 -0.43
C THR A 133 -0.85 4.93 -0.40
N GLY A 134 0.19 5.40 -1.08
CA GLY A 134 1.55 4.87 -1.04
C GLY A 134 2.00 4.17 -2.33
N VAL A 135 3.22 3.62 -2.30
CA VAL A 135 3.82 2.92 -3.47
C VAL A 135 3.08 1.62 -3.80
N TRP A 136 2.48 0.98 -2.80
CA TRP A 136 1.63 -0.20 -2.93
C TRP A 136 0.25 0.10 -2.34
N PRO A 137 -0.71 0.61 -3.13
CA PRO A 137 -2.12 0.67 -2.76
C PRO A 137 -2.71 -0.72 -2.53
N VAL A 138 -3.81 -0.82 -1.78
CA VAL A 138 -4.49 -2.09 -1.46
C VAL A 138 -4.98 -2.81 -2.71
N GLU A 139 -5.26 -2.08 -3.78
CA GLU A 139 -5.87 -2.60 -5.01
C GLU A 139 -4.86 -3.29 -5.94
N LEU A 140 -3.61 -3.41 -5.48
CA LEU A 140 -2.54 -4.18 -6.11
C LEU A 140 -2.17 -5.47 -5.35
N VAL A 141 -2.69 -5.69 -4.13
CA VAL A 141 -2.23 -6.79 -3.23
C VAL A 141 -2.42 -8.17 -3.83
N ASP A 142 -3.48 -8.37 -4.61
CA ASP A 142 -3.83 -9.60 -5.32
C ASP A 142 -3.37 -9.59 -6.79
N ARG A 143 -3.11 -8.42 -7.36
CA ARG A 143 -2.95 -8.21 -8.82
C ARG A 143 -1.51 -8.14 -9.32
N VAL A 144 -0.58 -7.64 -8.50
CA VAL A 144 0.81 -7.39 -8.92
C VAL A 144 1.75 -8.33 -8.19
N ALA A 145 2.54 -9.08 -8.96
CA ALA A 145 3.58 -9.94 -8.41
C ALA A 145 4.70 -9.12 -7.77
N VAL A 146 5.16 -9.53 -6.59
CA VAL A 146 6.23 -8.85 -5.86
C VAL A 146 7.58 -9.36 -6.37
N ALA A 147 8.43 -8.47 -6.88
CA ALA A 147 9.72 -8.81 -7.46
C ALA A 147 10.89 -8.35 -6.56
N PRO A 148 11.95 -9.18 -6.37
CA PRO A 148 13.14 -8.78 -5.62
C PRO A 148 14.08 -7.92 -6.49
N VAL A 149 14.71 -6.91 -5.89
CA VAL A 149 15.69 -6.07 -6.59
C VAL A 149 16.92 -6.90 -6.97
N ARG A 150 17.19 -7.00 -8.28
CA ARG A 150 18.29 -7.83 -8.83
C ARG A 150 19.70 -7.52 -8.27
N ARG A 151 19.94 -6.30 -7.76
CA ARG A 151 21.22 -5.87 -7.17
C ARG A 151 21.03 -4.89 -6.02
N VAL A 152 21.12 -5.39 -4.79
CA VAL A 152 21.09 -4.57 -3.57
C VAL A 152 22.34 -3.71 -3.48
N ARG A 153 22.19 -2.38 -3.47
CA ARG A 153 23.32 -1.41 -3.40
C ARG A 153 23.84 -1.14 -1.98
N ARG A 154 23.31 -1.85 -0.96
CA ARG A 154 23.65 -1.68 0.46
C ARG A 154 24.45 -2.89 0.97
N ARG A 155 25.49 -2.65 1.77
CA ARG A 155 26.36 -3.72 2.33
C ARG A 155 25.78 -4.41 3.58
N ARG A 156 24.84 -3.77 4.27
CA ARG A 156 24.11 -4.28 5.43
C ARG A 156 22.70 -3.70 5.39
N VAL A 157 21.70 -4.50 5.74
CA VAL A 157 20.34 -4.06 6.03
C VAL A 157 19.89 -4.76 7.31
N VAL A 158 19.20 -4.03 8.18
CA VAL A 158 18.54 -4.61 9.36
C VAL A 158 17.09 -4.86 8.96
N LEU A 159 16.62 -6.08 9.18
CA LEU A 159 15.25 -6.50 8.89
C LEU A 159 14.63 -7.07 10.17
N THR A 160 13.33 -6.90 10.33
CA THR A 160 12.56 -7.69 11.31
C THR A 160 12.43 -9.14 10.82
N GLY A 161 12.08 -10.07 11.71
CA GLY A 161 11.84 -11.48 11.33
C GLY A 161 10.82 -11.61 10.19
N GLY A 162 9.69 -10.91 10.28
CA GLY A 162 8.66 -10.91 9.24
C GLY A 162 9.12 -10.27 7.92
N GLN A 163 9.91 -9.20 7.95
CA GLN A 163 10.50 -8.63 6.73
C GLN A 163 11.49 -9.60 6.06
N ALA A 164 12.28 -10.33 6.84
CA ALA A 164 13.21 -11.34 6.31
C ALA A 164 12.48 -12.55 5.71
N GLU A 165 11.42 -13.02 6.36
CA GLU A 165 10.54 -14.11 5.91
C GLU A 165 9.82 -13.75 4.60
N VAL A 166 9.20 -12.57 4.52
CA VAL A 166 8.59 -12.06 3.28
C VAL A 166 9.63 -11.92 2.17
N LEU A 167 10.79 -11.31 2.44
CA LEU A 167 11.85 -11.14 1.44
C LEU A 167 12.40 -12.48 0.93
N ALA A 168 12.46 -13.52 1.76
CA ALA A 168 12.89 -14.86 1.36
C ALA A 168 11.86 -15.58 0.49
N ALA A 169 10.57 -15.25 0.63
CA ALA A 169 9.49 -15.83 -0.16
C ALA A 169 9.27 -15.13 -1.52
N VAL A 170 9.69 -13.87 -1.66
CA VAL A 170 9.52 -13.05 -2.88
C VAL A 170 10.24 -13.64 -4.10
N ASP A 171 9.48 -13.93 -5.16
CA ASP A 171 9.93 -14.70 -6.33
C ASP A 171 9.59 -14.09 -7.70
N ALA A 172 9.04 -12.87 -7.75
CA ALA A 172 8.51 -12.21 -8.96
C ALA A 172 7.34 -12.94 -9.65
N ARG A 173 6.67 -13.87 -8.95
CA ARG A 173 5.51 -14.63 -9.46
C ARG A 173 4.27 -14.44 -8.58
N ARG A 174 4.43 -14.45 -7.26
CA ARG A 174 3.33 -14.30 -6.29
C ARG A 174 3.04 -12.85 -5.96
N SER A 175 1.75 -12.53 -5.83
CA SER A 175 1.26 -11.25 -5.32
C SER A 175 1.38 -11.19 -3.79
N ILE A 176 1.07 -10.05 -3.16
CA ILE A 176 1.14 -9.90 -1.70
C ILE A 176 0.19 -10.88 -1.01
N THR A 177 -1.02 -11.06 -1.52
CA THR A 177 -1.97 -12.08 -1.04
C THR A 177 -1.41 -13.50 -1.19
N GLY A 178 -0.78 -13.82 -2.33
CA GLY A 178 -0.15 -15.14 -2.52
C GLY A 178 1.03 -15.41 -1.58
N LEU A 179 1.83 -14.40 -1.27
CA LEU A 179 2.90 -14.50 -0.27
C LEU A 179 2.35 -14.66 1.15
N ALA A 180 1.30 -13.91 1.49
CA ALA A 180 0.63 -14.02 2.79
C ALA A 180 0.04 -15.41 3.01
N GLU A 181 -0.60 -15.97 1.98
CA GLU A 181 -1.19 -17.31 2.00
C GLU A 181 -0.14 -18.41 2.18
N ASP A 182 0.94 -18.37 1.38
CA ASP A 182 2.03 -19.35 1.51
C ASP A 182 2.70 -19.29 2.88
N LEU A 183 2.91 -18.09 3.43
CA LEU A 183 3.50 -17.88 4.76
C LEU A 183 2.52 -18.10 5.92
N GLY A 184 1.20 -18.14 5.65
CA GLY A 184 0.15 -18.17 6.67
C GLY A 184 0.17 -16.94 7.59
N ARG A 185 0.35 -15.76 7.01
CA ARG A 185 0.39 -14.45 7.68
C ARG A 185 -0.76 -13.58 7.17
N THR A 186 -1.09 -12.49 7.86
CA THR A 186 -2.05 -11.51 7.34
C THR A 186 -1.52 -10.81 6.07
N THR A 187 -2.40 -10.55 5.11
CA THR A 187 -2.05 -9.80 3.89
C THR A 187 -1.64 -8.36 4.23
N TYR A 188 -2.28 -7.72 5.20
CA TYR A 188 -1.87 -6.41 5.73
C TYR A 188 -0.46 -6.43 6.32
N GLY A 189 -0.11 -7.49 7.06
CA GLY A 189 1.25 -7.68 7.58
C GLY A 189 2.30 -7.81 6.46
N CYS A 190 1.98 -8.59 5.43
CA CYS A 190 2.82 -8.73 4.25
C CYS A 190 2.89 -7.43 3.42
N LEU A 191 1.79 -6.67 3.31
CA LEU A 191 1.73 -5.37 2.64
C LEU A 191 2.64 -4.35 3.33
N LEU A 192 2.62 -4.27 4.66
CA LEU A 192 3.54 -3.40 5.40
C LEU A 192 5.01 -3.82 5.17
N ALA A 193 5.31 -5.12 5.27
CA ALA A 193 6.66 -5.63 4.99
C ALA A 193 7.11 -5.30 3.56
N VAL A 194 6.25 -5.45 2.55
CA VAL A 194 6.55 -5.11 1.15
C VAL A 194 6.74 -3.61 0.96
N ARG A 195 5.93 -2.75 1.59
CA ARG A 195 6.10 -1.28 1.59
C ARG A 195 7.46 -0.87 2.19
N ASP A 196 7.85 -1.48 3.32
CA ASP A 196 9.16 -1.25 3.96
C ASP A 196 10.33 -1.75 3.09
N LEU A 197 10.24 -2.97 2.56
CA LEU A 197 11.27 -3.58 1.70
C LEU A 197 11.44 -2.80 0.39
N THR A 198 10.37 -2.24 -0.16
CA THR A 198 10.42 -1.35 -1.32
C THR A 198 11.16 -0.05 -0.96
N THR A 199 10.83 0.54 0.19
CA THR A 199 11.52 1.75 0.72
C THR A 199 13.00 1.50 1.05
N ALA A 200 13.34 0.28 1.48
CA ALA A 200 14.72 -0.16 1.71
C ALA A 200 15.51 -0.40 0.39
N GLY A 201 14.83 -0.50 -0.75
CA GLY A 201 15.43 -0.85 -2.05
C GLY A 201 15.79 -2.33 -2.18
N LEU A 202 14.97 -3.21 -1.58
CA LEU A 202 15.10 -4.67 -1.63
C LEU A 202 14.01 -5.33 -2.49
N VAL A 203 12.84 -4.70 -2.58
CA VAL A 203 11.73 -5.08 -3.47
C VAL A 203 11.55 -4.00 -4.53
N GLU A 204 11.24 -4.40 -5.76
CA GLU A 204 10.97 -3.48 -6.88
C GLU A 204 9.58 -2.84 -6.70
N PRO A 205 9.40 -1.52 -6.95
CA PRO A 205 8.07 -0.89 -6.96
C PRO A 205 7.12 -1.59 -7.95
N PRO A 206 5.79 -1.57 -7.72
CA PRO A 206 4.85 -2.28 -8.58
C PRO A 206 4.82 -1.65 -9.97
N VAL A 207 5.11 -2.46 -10.99
CA VAL A 207 4.98 -2.06 -12.38
C VAL A 207 3.58 -2.39 -12.86
N VAL A 208 2.66 -1.44 -12.75
CA VAL A 208 1.33 -1.54 -13.35
C VAL A 208 1.45 -1.32 -14.86
N VAL A 209 1.63 -2.40 -15.60
CA VAL A 209 1.50 -2.36 -17.07
C VAL A 209 0.02 -2.26 -17.41
N THR A 210 -0.48 -1.04 -17.58
CA THR A 210 -1.73 -0.84 -18.31
C THR A 210 -1.51 -1.38 -19.71
N ARG A 211 -2.26 -2.44 -20.07
CA ARG A 211 -2.28 -2.94 -21.43
C ARG A 211 -3.03 -1.90 -22.26
N ALA A 212 -2.29 -0.94 -22.81
CA ALA A 212 -2.79 -0.13 -23.91
C ALA A 212 -3.33 -1.07 -25.00
N ASP A 213 -4.38 -0.65 -25.68
CA ASP A 213 -4.86 -1.35 -26.88
C ASP A 213 -3.68 -1.62 -27.82
N PRO A 214 -3.67 -2.78 -28.50
CA PRO A 214 -2.57 -3.10 -29.41
C PRO A 214 -2.37 -1.93 -30.37
N PRO A 215 -1.13 -1.45 -30.59
CA PRO A 215 -0.89 -0.36 -31.53
C PRO A 215 -1.51 -0.76 -32.86
N GLY A 216 -2.48 0.04 -33.31
CA GLY A 216 -3.22 -0.23 -34.53
C GLY A 216 -2.24 -0.53 -35.65
N ILE A 217 -2.42 -1.67 -36.32
CA ILE A 217 -1.56 -2.10 -37.41
C ILE A 217 -1.58 -0.97 -38.44
N ALA A 218 -0.45 -0.28 -38.58
CA ALA A 218 -0.26 0.66 -39.67
C ALA A 218 -0.34 -0.15 -40.97
N ASP A 219 -1.37 0.12 -41.75
CA ASP A 219 -1.65 -0.59 -43.00
C ASP A 219 -0.42 -0.51 -43.93
N PRO A 220 0.20 -1.64 -44.30
CA PRO A 220 1.47 -1.64 -45.03
C PRO A 220 1.31 -1.34 -46.53
N LEU A 221 0.12 -0.90 -46.98
CA LEU A 221 -0.18 -0.59 -48.38
C LEU A 221 -0.41 0.90 -48.60
N GLY A 222 0.68 1.66 -48.61
CA GLY A 222 0.69 3.01 -49.18
C GLY A 222 0.43 2.97 -50.70
N ILE A 223 -0.83 3.11 -51.10
CA ILE A 223 -1.21 3.42 -52.47
C ILE A 223 -1.53 4.93 -52.51
N ALA A 224 -0.68 5.68 -53.19
CA ALA A 224 -1.00 7.06 -53.55
C ALA A 224 -2.12 7.04 -54.60
N ASP A 225 -3.19 7.78 -54.37
CA ASP A 225 -4.29 7.92 -55.32
C ASP A 225 -4.06 9.19 -56.17
N PRO A 226 -3.79 9.07 -57.48
CA PRO A 226 -3.60 10.22 -58.36
C PRO A 226 -4.90 10.60 -59.08
N LEU A 227 -5.08 11.89 -59.37
CA LEU A 227 -6.28 12.51 -59.97
C LEU A 227 -7.45 12.63 -58.95
N GLY A 228 -7.97 13.79 -58.58
CA GLY A 228 -7.83 15.14 -59.12
C GLY A 228 -9.08 15.55 -59.88
N ILE A 229 -10.02 16.23 -59.20
CA ILE A 229 -11.08 17.08 -59.75
C ILE A 229 -11.28 18.24 -58.76
N ALA A 230 -11.27 19.46 -59.27
CA ALA A 230 -11.75 20.65 -58.55
C ALA A 230 -13.16 20.98 -59.05
N ASP A 231 -13.98 21.65 -58.23
CA ASP A 231 -14.79 22.78 -58.69
C ASP A 231 -15.39 23.58 -57.50
N PRO A 232 -15.94 24.80 -57.72
CA PRO A 232 -15.79 25.91 -56.76
C PRO A 232 -17.15 26.48 -56.34
N LEU A 233 -17.16 27.78 -55.95
CA LEU A 233 -18.30 28.55 -55.43
C LEU A 233 -18.66 28.18 -53.97
N GLY A 234 -18.93 29.10 -53.06
CA GLY A 234 -18.98 30.56 -53.19
C GLY A 234 -20.07 31.16 -52.31
N ILE A 235 -19.79 31.39 -51.02
CA ILE A 235 -20.60 32.25 -50.15
C ILE A 235 -19.62 33.13 -49.36
N GLY A 236 -19.80 34.45 -49.41
CA GLY A 236 -18.83 35.40 -48.85
C GLY A 236 -19.38 36.21 -47.67
N ASN A 237 -18.43 36.62 -46.82
CA ASN A 237 -18.40 37.88 -46.07
C ASN A 237 -19.47 38.13 -44.97
N PRO A 238 -19.26 39.14 -44.09
CA PRO A 238 -17.98 39.69 -43.61
C PRO A 238 -17.93 39.84 -42.07
N LEU A 239 -16.73 40.09 -41.52
CA LEU A 239 -16.49 41.11 -40.49
C LEU A 239 -14.98 41.23 -40.26
N GLY A 240 -14.40 42.40 -40.55
CA GLY A 240 -12.98 42.66 -40.35
C GLY A 240 -12.76 43.79 -39.34
N ILE A 241 -11.67 43.69 -38.57
CA ILE A 241 -11.08 44.82 -37.84
C ILE A 241 -9.54 44.75 -38.00
N GLY A 242 -8.97 45.82 -38.56
CA GLY A 242 -7.69 46.41 -38.13
C GLY A 242 -6.39 45.62 -38.27
N ASN A 243 -5.66 45.89 -39.35
CA ASN A 243 -4.19 45.78 -39.48
C ASN A 243 -3.64 47.23 -39.67
N PRO A 244 -2.32 47.53 -39.76
CA PRO A 244 -1.14 47.04 -39.00
C PRO A 244 -0.17 48.22 -38.64
N LEU A 245 1.17 47.99 -38.66
CA LEU A 245 2.32 48.94 -38.59
C LEU A 245 2.85 49.33 -37.18
N GLY A 246 4.15 49.56 -36.95
CA GLY A 246 5.34 49.32 -37.79
C GLY A 246 6.56 50.21 -37.49
N ILE A 247 7.76 49.60 -37.36
CA ILE A 247 9.12 50.16 -37.58
C ILE A 247 9.66 51.24 -36.58
N GLY A 248 10.91 51.06 -36.11
CA GLY A 248 11.65 52.09 -35.36
C GLY A 248 13.18 51.88 -35.24
N ASN A 249 13.94 52.76 -35.86
CA ASN A 249 15.39 53.09 -35.74
C ASN A 249 15.59 54.39 -36.58
N PRO A 250 16.57 55.32 -36.36
CA PRO A 250 17.97 55.04 -35.97
C PRO A 250 18.74 56.13 -35.15
N LEU A 251 20.06 55.91 -34.96
CA LEU A 251 21.22 56.86 -34.95
C LEU A 251 21.29 58.13 -34.03
N GLY A 252 22.42 58.27 -33.30
CA GLY A 252 22.92 59.58 -32.78
C GLY A 252 24.10 59.52 -31.77
N GLY A 253 25.23 60.16 -32.09
CA GLY A 253 26.33 60.59 -31.18
C GLY A 253 26.70 62.07 -31.48
N PRO A 254 27.85 62.68 -31.08
CA PRO A 254 29.10 62.07 -30.51
C PRO A 254 29.94 62.87 -29.45
N GLY A 255 30.87 62.17 -28.78
CA GLY A 255 32.24 62.63 -28.38
C GLY A 255 32.43 63.59 -27.18
N PRO A 256 33.68 63.85 -26.72
CA PRO A 256 34.98 63.17 -26.94
C PRO A 256 35.36 62.27 -25.71
N GLY A 257 36.59 61.82 -25.40
CA GLY A 257 37.93 61.97 -26.01
C GLY A 257 39.02 61.08 -25.33
N PRO A 258 40.27 61.05 -25.85
CA PRO A 258 41.42 60.25 -25.37
C PRO A 258 42.42 61.10 -24.52
N PRO A 259 43.66 60.68 -24.14
CA PRO A 259 44.45 59.46 -24.44
C PRO A 259 45.07 58.78 -23.15
N ASP A 260 46.09 57.90 -23.12
CA ASP A 260 47.01 57.33 -24.14
C ASP A 260 47.59 55.92 -23.78
N SER A 261 48.18 55.27 -24.80
CA SER A 261 49.25 54.25 -24.91
C SER A 261 49.83 53.49 -23.69
N ALA A 262 49.82 52.13 -23.73
CA ALA A 262 50.93 51.32 -24.32
C ALA A 262 50.84 49.79 -24.09
N GLN A 263 50.81 49.03 -25.20
CA GLN A 263 51.53 47.77 -25.51
C GLN A 263 51.30 46.42 -24.74
N HIS A 264 51.19 45.37 -25.58
CA HIS A 264 51.43 43.92 -25.42
C HIS A 264 52.30 43.45 -24.22
N THR A 265 52.19 42.22 -23.67
CA THR A 265 52.49 40.94 -24.37
C THR A 265 52.12 39.68 -23.53
N THR A 266 51.73 38.59 -24.21
CA THR A 266 51.72 37.14 -23.83
C THR A 266 51.29 36.58 -22.46
N ALA A 267 50.44 35.55 -22.59
CA ALA A 267 50.15 34.45 -21.68
C ALA A 267 51.28 33.88 -20.78
N ALA A 268 50.88 33.45 -19.57
CA ALA A 268 51.12 32.09 -19.06
C ALA A 268 50.13 31.73 -17.93
N THR A 269 49.81 30.45 -17.80
CA THR A 269 48.99 29.82 -16.77
C THR A 269 49.46 30.11 -15.33
N ASP A 270 48.52 30.36 -14.39
CA ASP A 270 48.73 29.91 -13.01
C ASP A 270 47.46 29.37 -12.31
N SER A 271 47.55 28.08 -12.02
CA SER A 271 47.03 27.28 -10.90
C SER A 271 46.27 28.01 -9.77
N MET A 272 44.97 27.75 -9.65
CA MET A 272 44.19 28.00 -8.41
C MET A 272 43.96 26.69 -7.64
N PRO A 273 44.24 26.64 -6.32
CA PRO A 273 44.05 25.42 -5.52
C PRO A 273 42.57 25.19 -5.15
N PRO A 274 42.10 23.93 -5.05
CA PRO A 274 40.71 23.64 -4.74
C PRO A 274 40.36 23.95 -3.28
N LEU A 275 39.20 24.60 -3.08
CA LEU A 275 38.67 24.95 -1.77
C LEU A 275 38.45 23.71 -0.88
N ARG A 276 39.07 23.68 0.30
CA ARG A 276 38.93 22.57 1.26
C ARG A 276 37.49 22.46 1.78
N ARG A 277 36.80 21.40 1.37
CA ARG A 277 35.48 20.98 1.86
C ARG A 277 35.48 20.85 3.39
N ARG A 278 34.77 21.73 4.09
CA ARG A 278 34.64 21.72 5.56
C ARG A 278 33.83 20.50 6.00
N ILE A 279 34.49 19.45 6.45
CA ILE A 279 33.84 18.25 6.98
C ILE A 279 33.15 18.62 8.30
N ARG A 280 31.80 18.58 8.32
CA ARG A 280 31.04 18.55 9.57
C ARG A 280 31.36 17.21 10.26
N ARG A 281 32.13 17.24 11.35
CA ARG A 281 32.18 16.10 12.29
C ARG A 281 30.76 15.93 12.84
N ALA A 282 30.10 14.84 12.50
CA ALA A 282 28.89 14.44 13.20
C ALA A 282 29.29 14.04 14.63
N THR A 283 28.68 14.67 15.63
CA THR A 283 28.76 14.20 17.01
C THR A 283 28.12 12.81 17.05
N PRO A 284 28.79 11.77 17.58
CA PRO A 284 28.16 10.47 17.72
C PRO A 284 27.02 10.61 18.73
N VAL A 285 25.80 10.30 18.29
CA VAL A 285 24.67 10.10 19.21
C VAL A 285 24.98 8.83 19.99
N ALA A 286 25.07 8.94 21.32
CA ALA A 286 25.26 7.78 22.17
C ALA A 286 24.04 6.86 22.05
N VAL A 287 24.26 5.63 21.58
CA VAL A 287 23.27 4.56 21.70
C VAL A 287 23.21 4.18 23.18
N PRO A 288 22.04 4.21 23.84
CA PRO A 288 21.91 3.65 25.17
C PRO A 288 21.97 2.11 25.07
N ASP A 289 23.17 1.54 25.15
CA ASP A 289 23.46 0.10 25.16
C ASP A 289 23.00 -0.61 26.46
N ARG A 290 21.93 -0.11 27.08
CA ARG A 290 21.28 -0.72 28.25
C ARG A 290 19.78 -0.64 28.10
N TRP A 291 19.21 -1.74 27.61
CA TRP A 291 17.90 -2.16 28.08
C TRP A 291 18.07 -2.43 29.57
N GLU A 292 17.27 -1.78 30.42
CA GLU A 292 17.19 -2.18 31.82
C GLU A 292 16.68 -3.62 31.88
N PRO A 293 17.29 -4.51 32.68
CA PRO A 293 16.74 -5.85 32.88
C PRO A 293 15.30 -5.72 33.37
N PRO A 294 14.33 -6.46 32.81
CA PRO A 294 12.96 -6.42 33.28
C PRO A 294 12.91 -6.81 34.77
N ASP A 295 12.09 -6.11 35.54
CA ASP A 295 11.91 -6.39 36.97
C ASP A 295 11.43 -7.83 37.17
N TRP A 296 12.30 -8.65 37.75
CA TRP A 296 12.04 -10.07 38.00
C TRP A 296 10.84 -10.28 38.93
N ASP A 297 10.59 -9.37 39.87
CA ASP A 297 9.46 -9.48 40.77
C ASP A 297 8.14 -9.18 40.04
N VAL A 298 8.15 -8.31 39.02
CA VAL A 298 6.99 -8.12 38.13
C VAL A 298 6.72 -9.40 37.34
N LEU A 299 7.74 -10.05 36.78
CA LEU A 299 7.58 -11.29 36.02
C LEU A 299 7.08 -12.46 36.89
N ILE A 300 7.57 -12.57 38.12
CA ILE A 300 7.11 -13.58 39.09
C ILE A 300 5.65 -13.33 39.49
N ARG A 301 5.27 -12.08 39.78
CA ARG A 301 3.87 -11.72 40.08
C ARG A 301 2.94 -11.98 38.88
N LEU A 302 3.38 -11.66 37.66
CA LEU A 302 2.60 -11.91 36.45
C LEU A 302 2.40 -13.41 36.22
N ARG A 303 3.44 -14.22 36.43
CA ARG A 303 3.33 -15.68 36.33
C ARG A 303 2.35 -16.24 37.36
N ALA A 304 2.46 -15.83 38.63
CA ALA A 304 1.55 -16.28 39.68
C ALA A 304 0.08 -15.91 39.36
N ALA A 305 -0.18 -14.67 38.92
CA ALA A 305 -1.52 -14.24 38.53
C ALA A 305 -2.08 -15.00 37.31
N LEU A 306 -1.22 -15.45 36.38
CA LEU A 306 -1.64 -16.30 35.26
C LEU A 306 -1.88 -17.75 35.67
N GLU A 307 -1.16 -18.25 36.69
CA GLU A 307 -1.38 -19.59 37.27
C GLU A 307 -2.63 -19.66 38.17
N GLU A 308 -3.10 -18.52 38.71
CA GLU A 308 -4.39 -18.41 39.43
C GLU A 308 -5.61 -18.27 38.49
N LEU A 309 -5.40 -18.07 37.18
CA LEU A 309 -6.45 -17.90 36.17
C LEU A 309 -6.64 -19.13 35.26
N ALA A 310 -5.95 -20.24 35.54
CA ALA A 310 -5.95 -21.49 34.76
C ALA A 310 -6.53 -22.68 35.54
#